data_AF-A0AAD7G4S2-F1
#
_entry.id   AF-A0AAD7G4S2-F1
#
_cell.length_a   1.000
_cell.length_b   1.000
_cell.length_c   1.000
_cell.angle_alpha   90.00
_cell.angle_beta   90.00
_cell.angle_gamma   90.00
#
_symmetry.space_group_name_H-M   'P 1'
#
loop_
_entity.id
_entity.type
_entity.pdbx_description
1 polymer ?
#
loop_
_entity_poly.entity_id
_entity_poly.type
_entity_poly.pdbx_seq_one_letter_code
_entity_poly.pdbx_strand_id
1 'polypeptide(L)'
;MQPTHTPELPAFDSPVLETVLTNLGAGIAENPSDAEAVSRAVDAVRAARVTDGYFGGWAALAKLGPHIALPPALVDDVHTCIRIYPAIQSSSARACTAPTGLRMHISRGRFQDALDYVAPKNLGGKAWRTSAEYLTAQAAWSHTGFEPLSPCVSYGWLGTQRKAFARRDVDACDALVLLGSVDFDMDREAGFAPGFLGALETAKRHTGEVGTPMQGAALTGLLSYDLQQYVRRIQEGWVKDARGAANGGPRAISAEDWIATLVVDSTSLCGHGYQGAGRYKENKVGAFVGLVVSNTHDLLYDLATSNLMSSVMYAAAAGVTKDNLHCIFVTSFMDEIARQLCTTASNPDQSSFGDNAMLVAAVWAGFSERYRTWERFVKYSRQIARSTSPEARNIADRAVEQLVLADCDFEDVATAWSKATTKTNSYNLVPRSTVAYVPGAAPEIAEGMLLDVCMTCMASFQNALDGFANDEIRGVEGLSAAIVGCQGVARASAIRRAALSATGSGCCDVCACRIGCWADIASHRVLTALMASERTTPAAEWLLQSYAVWTVMSSPVSVATILSGFDLCCEMSQDEGAMGSRDVLDC
;
A
#
# COMPACT_ATOMS: atom_id res chain seq x y z
N MET A 1 -16.24 37.24 1.73
CA MET A 1 -15.87 36.11 2.59
C MET A 1 -14.53 36.46 3.23
N GLN A 2 -14.51 36.53 4.56
CA GLN A 2 -13.31 36.87 5.34
C GLN A 2 -12.23 35.80 5.16
N PRO A 3 -10.93 36.15 5.25
CA PRO A 3 -9.85 35.17 5.27
C PRO A 3 -9.95 34.39 6.58
N THR A 4 -10.39 33.14 6.50
CA THR A 4 -10.36 32.22 7.63
C THR A 4 -8.91 31.93 7.97
N HIS A 5 -8.52 32.33 9.18
CA HIS A 5 -7.27 31.98 9.84
C HIS A 5 -6.87 30.53 9.55
N THR A 6 -5.73 30.36 8.89
CA THR A 6 -4.94 29.13 9.01
C THR A 6 -4.61 29.01 10.51
N PRO A 7 -5.00 27.93 11.21
CA PRO A 7 -4.53 27.72 12.57
C PRO A 7 -3.00 27.65 12.49
N GLU A 8 -2.31 28.54 13.20
CA GLU A 8 -0.87 28.37 13.43
C GLU A 8 -0.71 27.02 14.13
N LEU A 9 -0.10 26.09 13.41
CA LEU A 9 0.19 24.75 13.86
C LEU A 9 1.11 24.86 15.09
N PRO A 10 0.82 24.16 16.21
CA PRO A 10 1.76 24.15 17.33
C PRO A 10 3.06 23.50 16.85
N ALA A 11 4.14 24.29 16.81
CA ALA A 11 5.47 23.76 16.65
C ALA A 11 5.77 22.88 17.87
N PHE A 12 6.21 21.64 17.64
CA PHE A 12 6.82 20.79 18.67
C PHE A 12 8.27 21.21 18.96
N ASP A 13 8.59 22.50 18.78
CA ASP A 13 9.75 23.13 19.38
C ASP A 13 9.43 23.28 20.87
N SER A 14 9.60 22.19 21.62
CA SER A 14 9.47 22.21 23.08
C SER A 14 10.69 22.94 23.62
N PRO A 15 10.57 24.20 24.10
CA PRO A 15 11.70 24.89 24.72
C PRO A 15 12.23 24.11 25.93
N VAL A 16 11.44 23.22 26.51
CA VAL A 16 11.85 22.28 27.55
C VAL A 16 12.74 21.18 26.99
N LEU A 17 12.36 20.52 25.88
CA LEU A 17 13.21 19.52 25.22
C LEU A 17 14.56 20.14 24.81
N GLU A 18 14.53 21.36 24.25
CA GLU A 18 15.72 22.09 23.84
C GLU A 18 16.59 22.50 25.04
N THR A 19 15.98 22.95 26.14
CA THR A 19 16.68 23.25 27.42
C THR A 19 17.28 21.99 28.04
N VAL A 20 16.55 20.87 28.03
CA VAL A 20 17.00 19.58 28.56
C VAL A 20 18.17 19.03 27.72
N LEU A 21 18.08 19.09 26.39
CA LEU A 21 19.16 18.70 25.47
C LEU A 21 20.39 19.58 25.63
N THR A 22 20.22 20.89 25.77
CA THR A 22 21.32 21.85 25.97
C THR A 22 22.06 21.58 27.29
N ASN A 23 21.33 21.22 28.35
CA ASN A 23 21.90 20.90 29.65
C ASN A 23 22.57 19.51 29.72
N LEU A 24 22.28 18.60 28.78
CA LEU A 24 22.74 17.20 28.81
C LEU A 24 23.69 16.80 27.67
N GLY A 25 23.69 17.55 26.56
CA GLY A 25 24.27 17.16 25.27
C GLY A 25 25.79 16.97 25.24
N ALA A 26 26.53 17.45 26.24
CA ALA A 26 27.98 17.26 26.32
C ALA A 26 28.41 15.97 27.05
N GLY A 27 27.60 15.43 27.98
CA GLY A 27 28.04 14.36 28.89
C GLY A 27 27.74 12.93 28.43
N ILE A 28 26.65 12.73 27.67
CA ILE A 28 26.22 11.38 27.23
C ILE A 28 26.95 10.94 25.96
N ALA A 29 27.37 11.90 25.11
CA ALA A 29 28.02 11.64 23.83
C ALA A 29 29.46 11.08 23.95
N GLU A 30 30.13 11.28 25.09
CA GLU A 30 31.55 10.93 25.25
C GLU A 30 31.78 9.59 25.98
N ASN A 31 30.81 9.07 26.77
CA ASN A 31 30.99 7.80 27.47
C ASN A 31 29.67 7.11 27.92
N PRO A 32 29.11 6.19 27.12
CA PRO A 32 27.84 5.50 27.45
C PRO A 32 27.91 4.54 28.66
N SER A 33 29.08 4.41 29.31
CA SER A 33 29.30 3.62 30.52
C SER A 33 29.10 4.41 31.83
N ASP A 34 28.91 5.73 31.74
CA ASP A 34 28.65 6.58 32.90
C ASP A 34 27.20 6.42 33.39
N ALA A 35 27.03 5.72 34.50
CA ALA A 35 25.74 5.48 35.13
C ALA A 35 24.99 6.77 35.49
N GLU A 36 25.71 7.85 35.78
CA GLU A 36 25.12 9.15 36.11
C GLU A 36 24.59 9.85 34.84
N ALA A 37 25.33 9.76 33.74
CA ALA A 37 24.88 10.24 32.43
C ALA A 37 23.65 9.47 31.93
N VAL A 38 23.63 8.14 32.09
CA VAL A 38 22.47 7.29 31.75
C VAL A 38 21.26 7.62 32.61
N SER A 39 21.43 7.79 33.93
CA SER A 39 20.33 8.17 34.83
C SER A 39 19.72 9.52 34.43
N ARG A 40 20.56 10.51 34.13
CA ARG A 40 20.10 11.83 33.66
C ARG A 40 19.35 11.74 32.32
N ALA A 41 19.81 10.89 31.39
CA ALA A 41 19.12 10.67 30.12
C ALA A 41 17.72 10.04 30.33
N VAL A 42 17.61 9.06 31.23
CA VAL A 42 16.33 8.42 31.56
C VAL A 42 15.36 9.42 32.20
N ASP A 43 15.83 10.24 33.14
CA ASP A 43 14.99 11.25 33.79
C ASP A 43 14.55 12.33 32.80
N ALA A 44 15.41 12.71 31.85
CA ALA A 44 15.07 13.61 30.75
C ALA A 44 13.98 13.06 29.82
N VAL A 45 14.11 11.79 29.40
CA VAL A 45 13.08 11.12 28.58
C VAL A 45 11.75 11.04 29.33
N ARG A 46 11.78 10.75 30.63
CA ARG A 46 10.57 10.75 31.48
C ARG A 46 9.97 12.14 31.61
N ALA A 47 10.79 13.17 31.81
CA ALA A 47 10.33 14.56 31.90
C ALA A 47 9.68 15.03 30.59
N ALA A 48 10.29 14.71 29.44
CA ALA A 48 9.71 14.96 28.12
C ALA A 48 8.38 14.22 27.94
N ARG A 49 8.29 12.95 28.36
CA ARG A 49 7.04 12.18 28.32
C ARG A 49 5.93 12.80 29.17
N VAL A 50 6.25 13.30 30.37
CA VAL A 50 5.26 13.93 31.27
C VAL A 50 4.73 15.23 30.67
N THR A 51 5.60 15.98 30.00
CA THR A 51 5.26 17.32 29.47
C THR A 51 4.56 17.22 28.11
N ASP A 52 5.14 16.45 27.18
CA ASP A 52 4.79 16.44 25.76
C ASP A 52 4.15 15.10 25.33
N GLY A 53 3.82 14.23 26.30
CA GLY A 53 3.19 12.92 26.07
C GLY A 53 4.17 11.85 25.58
N TYR A 54 3.63 10.65 25.27
CA TYR A 54 4.43 9.48 24.90
C TYR A 54 5.41 9.73 23.74
N PHE A 55 4.97 10.46 22.70
CA PHE A 55 5.80 10.76 21.54
C PHE A 55 6.91 11.78 21.84
N GLY A 56 6.69 12.72 22.78
CA GLY A 56 7.77 13.58 23.28
C GLY A 56 8.89 12.78 23.96
N GLY A 57 8.54 11.67 24.64
CA GLY A 57 9.51 10.71 25.16
C GLY A 57 10.32 10.01 24.07
N TRP A 58 9.68 9.59 22.97
CA TRP A 58 10.35 8.99 21.82
C TRP A 58 11.34 9.96 21.15
N ALA A 59 10.96 11.24 20.97
CA ALA A 59 11.87 12.27 20.44
C ALA A 59 13.06 12.54 21.37
N ALA A 60 12.82 12.60 22.68
CA ALA A 60 13.90 12.74 23.66
C ALA A 60 14.85 11.53 23.58
N LEU A 61 14.33 10.31 23.46
CA LEU A 61 15.14 9.09 23.34
C LEU A 61 16.03 9.11 22.10
N ALA A 62 15.47 9.46 20.94
CA ALA A 62 16.22 9.52 19.67
C ALA A 62 17.31 10.61 19.68
N LYS A 63 17.08 11.74 20.36
CA LYS A 63 18.04 12.86 20.43
C LYS A 63 19.11 12.68 21.51
N LEU A 64 18.74 12.17 22.68
CA LEU A 64 19.66 11.99 23.82
C LEU A 64 20.48 10.70 23.74
N GLY A 65 20.02 9.72 22.96
CA GLY A 65 20.72 8.46 22.73
C GLY A 65 21.25 8.34 21.31
N PRO A 66 22.32 9.05 20.91
CA PRO A 66 22.87 8.97 19.55
C PRO A 66 23.40 7.57 19.19
N HIS A 67 23.67 6.72 20.21
CA HIS A 67 24.03 5.32 20.04
C HIS A 67 22.83 4.38 19.96
N ILE A 68 21.62 4.88 20.24
CA ILE A 68 20.39 4.11 20.14
C ILE A 68 19.98 4.11 18.66
N ALA A 69 19.76 2.93 18.11
CA ALA A 69 19.47 2.73 16.68
C ALA A 69 18.07 3.22 16.24
N LEU A 70 17.54 4.30 16.81
CA LEU A 70 16.27 4.92 16.46
C LEU A 70 16.51 6.17 15.60
N PRO A 71 16.15 6.18 14.30
CA PRO A 71 16.43 7.31 13.42
C PRO A 71 15.67 8.59 13.83
N PRO A 72 16.35 9.72 14.13
CA PRO A 72 15.68 10.97 14.50
C PRO A 72 14.69 11.45 13.43
N ALA A 73 15.08 11.38 12.16
CA ALA A 73 14.21 11.77 11.04
C ALA A 73 12.92 10.94 10.93
N LEU A 74 12.93 9.68 11.37
CA LEU A 74 11.72 8.86 11.44
C LEU A 74 10.81 9.37 12.57
N VAL A 75 11.38 9.72 13.73
CA VAL A 75 10.60 10.27 14.84
C VAL A 75 10.02 11.65 14.49
N ASP A 76 10.76 12.47 13.73
CA ASP A 76 10.27 13.75 13.21
C ASP A 76 9.08 13.57 12.25
N ASP A 77 9.14 12.55 11.37
CA ASP A 77 8.01 12.18 10.50
C ASP A 77 6.79 11.70 11.33
N VAL A 78 7.01 10.93 12.43
CA VAL A 78 5.95 10.54 13.38
C VAL A 78 5.30 11.75 14.04
N HIS A 79 6.10 12.73 14.48
CA HIS A 79 5.57 13.99 15.00
C HIS A 79 4.74 14.75 13.98
N THR A 80 5.19 14.76 12.72
CA THR A 80 4.42 15.32 11.62
C THR A 80 3.08 14.62 11.46
N CYS A 81 3.05 13.29 11.48
CA CYS A 81 1.80 12.52 11.43
C CYS A 81 0.84 12.88 12.57
N ILE A 82 1.32 12.93 13.82
CA ILE A 82 0.52 13.27 15.00
C ILE A 82 -0.08 14.68 14.92
N ARG A 83 0.65 15.62 14.29
CA ARG A 83 0.19 16.99 14.04
C ARG A 83 -0.83 17.04 12.90
N ILE A 84 -0.60 16.31 11.82
CA ILE A 84 -1.44 16.37 10.61
C ILE A 84 -2.76 15.64 10.81
N TYR A 85 -2.76 14.46 11.44
CA TYR A 85 -3.98 13.63 11.59
C TYR A 85 -5.18 14.40 12.17
N PRO A 86 -5.03 15.14 13.29
CA PRO A 86 -6.12 15.94 13.86
C PRO A 86 -6.51 17.15 12.99
N ALA A 87 -5.60 17.64 12.15
CA ALA A 87 -5.82 18.79 11.27
C ALA A 87 -6.52 18.41 9.95
N ILE A 88 -6.58 17.12 9.61
CA ILE A 88 -7.31 16.64 8.44
C ILE A 88 -8.78 17.01 8.57
N GLN A 89 -9.28 17.70 7.55
CA GLN A 89 -10.67 18.12 7.51
C GLN A 89 -11.56 16.88 7.42
N SER A 90 -12.67 16.89 8.14
CA SER A 90 -13.70 15.87 8.03
C SER A 90 -14.85 16.38 7.16
N SER A 91 -15.32 15.56 6.22
CA SER A 91 -16.45 15.91 5.36
C SER A 91 -17.52 14.83 5.40
N SER A 92 -18.78 15.27 5.42
CA SER A 92 -19.93 14.42 5.10
C SER A 92 -20.26 14.43 3.60
N ALA A 93 -19.73 15.39 2.84
CA ALA A 93 -19.87 15.45 1.39
C ALA A 93 -18.92 14.45 0.74
N ARG A 94 -19.49 13.48 0.02
CA ARG A 94 -18.76 12.50 -0.79
C ARG A 94 -18.14 13.21 -2.00
N ALA A 95 -17.01 12.71 -2.50
CA ALA A 95 -16.23 13.32 -3.58
C ALA A 95 -17.01 13.55 -4.89
N CYS A 96 -18.10 12.80 -5.10
CA CYS A 96 -18.94 12.93 -6.28
C CYS A 96 -19.82 14.19 -6.17
N THR A 97 -19.43 15.25 -6.90
CA THR A 97 -20.10 16.55 -6.90
C THR A 97 -21.07 16.74 -8.07
N ALA A 98 -21.18 15.78 -8.99
CA ALA A 98 -22.08 15.84 -10.15
C ALA A 98 -22.62 14.44 -10.54
N PRO A 99 -23.86 14.33 -11.06
CA PRO A 99 -24.40 13.07 -11.55
C PRO A 99 -23.61 12.59 -12.78
N THR A 100 -22.81 11.56 -12.62
CA THR A 100 -22.04 10.93 -13.71
C THR A 100 -22.76 9.72 -14.31
N GLY A 101 -23.85 9.28 -13.67
CA GLY A 101 -24.55 8.03 -14.01
C GLY A 101 -23.80 6.76 -13.61
N LEU A 102 -22.58 6.88 -13.06
CA LEU A 102 -21.82 5.78 -12.49
C LEU A 102 -22.30 5.52 -11.08
N ARG A 103 -22.57 4.26 -10.71
CA ARG A 103 -23.12 3.91 -9.40
C ARG A 103 -22.42 2.69 -8.82
N MET A 104 -22.23 2.71 -7.51
CA MET A 104 -21.79 1.54 -6.77
C MET A 104 -22.49 1.47 -5.42
N HIS A 105 -23.02 0.30 -5.13
CA HIS A 105 -23.67 -0.01 -3.88
C HIS A 105 -22.88 -1.09 -3.15
N ILE A 106 -22.46 -0.81 -1.92
CA ILE A 106 -21.80 -1.80 -1.08
C ILE A 106 -22.83 -2.50 -0.21
N SER A 107 -23.12 -3.76 -0.53
CA SER A 107 -24.20 -4.52 0.10
C SER A 107 -23.73 -5.49 1.17
N ARG A 108 -24.59 -5.85 2.14
CA ARG A 108 -24.27 -6.88 3.16
C ARG A 108 -23.96 -8.28 2.62
N GLY A 109 -24.38 -8.60 1.40
CA GLY A 109 -24.27 -9.94 0.80
C GLY A 109 -23.36 -9.99 -0.43
N ARG A 110 -23.13 -11.19 -0.96
CA ARG A 110 -22.47 -11.38 -2.26
C ARG A 110 -23.50 -11.28 -3.38
N PHE A 111 -23.44 -10.21 -4.17
CA PHE A 111 -24.25 -10.01 -5.37
C PHE A 111 -23.37 -10.13 -6.62
N GLN A 112 -23.19 -11.37 -7.05
CA GLN A 112 -22.29 -11.73 -8.16
C GLN A 112 -22.87 -11.42 -9.54
N ASP A 113 -24.14 -11.03 -9.62
CA ASP A 113 -24.89 -10.90 -10.88
C ASP A 113 -25.24 -9.44 -11.25
N ALA A 114 -24.90 -8.48 -10.38
CA ALA A 114 -25.27 -7.07 -10.55
C ALA A 114 -24.03 -6.17 -10.73
N LEU A 115 -24.09 -5.27 -11.72
CA LEU A 115 -22.98 -4.38 -12.10
C LEU A 115 -22.74 -3.25 -11.10
N ASP A 116 -23.79 -2.81 -10.43
CA ASP A 116 -23.83 -1.68 -9.50
C ASP A 116 -23.74 -2.12 -8.04
N TYR A 117 -23.42 -3.38 -7.78
CA TYR A 117 -23.24 -3.91 -6.43
C TYR A 117 -21.84 -4.47 -6.24
N VAL A 118 -21.29 -4.31 -5.05
CA VAL A 118 -20.08 -5.02 -4.61
C VAL A 118 -20.25 -5.44 -3.16
N ALA A 119 -19.71 -6.60 -2.80
CA ALA A 119 -19.68 -7.05 -1.42
C ALA A 119 -18.58 -6.32 -0.63
N PRO A 120 -18.70 -6.23 0.70
CA PRO A 120 -17.67 -5.66 1.54
C PRO A 120 -16.36 -6.45 1.44
N LYS A 121 -15.25 -5.80 1.82
CA LYS A 121 -13.92 -6.39 1.81
C LYS A 121 -13.77 -7.61 2.74
N ASN A 122 -14.45 -7.63 3.88
CA ASN A 122 -14.45 -8.76 4.82
C ASN A 122 -15.20 -10.01 4.30
N LEU A 123 -16.16 -9.86 3.38
CA LEU A 123 -16.79 -11.01 2.73
C LEU A 123 -16.02 -11.52 1.50
N GLY A 124 -14.89 -10.88 1.16
CA GLY A 124 -14.00 -11.26 0.07
C GLY A 124 -13.13 -12.46 0.42
N GLY A 125 -12.43 -12.99 -0.59
CA GLY A 125 -11.18 -13.72 -0.44
C GLY A 125 -11.05 -14.77 0.65
N LYS A 126 -11.75 -15.90 0.54
CA LYS A 126 -11.51 -17.09 1.39
C LYS A 126 -11.15 -18.34 0.60
N ALA A 127 -10.96 -18.22 -0.71
CA ALA A 127 -10.63 -19.35 -1.58
C ALA A 127 -9.23 -19.91 -1.28
N TRP A 128 -8.32 -19.05 -0.82
CA TRP A 128 -6.99 -19.45 -0.35
C TRP A 128 -7.03 -20.45 0.81
N ARG A 129 -8.04 -20.40 1.70
CA ARG A 129 -8.11 -21.27 2.89
C ARG A 129 -8.11 -22.76 2.57
N THR A 130 -8.68 -23.12 1.41
CA THR A 130 -8.76 -24.50 0.94
C THR A 130 -7.74 -24.80 -0.17
N SER A 131 -6.90 -23.84 -0.53
CA SER A 131 -5.90 -24.01 -1.58
C SER A 131 -4.68 -24.74 -1.02
N ALA A 132 -4.46 -25.98 -1.47
CA ALA A 132 -3.30 -26.78 -1.08
C ALA A 132 -1.97 -26.11 -1.48
N GLU A 133 -1.96 -25.41 -2.62
CA GLU A 133 -0.81 -24.64 -3.09
C GLU A 133 -0.49 -23.50 -2.12
N TYR A 134 -1.52 -22.74 -1.72
CA TYR A 134 -1.37 -21.67 -0.75
C TYR A 134 -0.88 -22.20 0.60
N LEU A 135 -1.50 -23.27 1.14
CA LEU A 135 -1.09 -23.84 2.42
C LEU A 135 0.36 -24.34 2.40
N THR A 136 0.81 -24.86 1.26
CA THR A 136 2.22 -25.27 1.06
C THR A 136 3.15 -24.07 1.04
N ALA A 137 2.80 -23.03 0.29
CA ALA A 137 3.58 -21.79 0.23
C ALA A 137 3.60 -21.07 1.59
N GLN A 138 2.48 -21.00 2.29
CA GLN A 138 2.35 -20.37 3.61
C GLN A 138 3.15 -21.11 4.67
N ALA A 139 3.19 -22.45 4.67
CA ALA A 139 4.00 -23.21 5.62
C ALA A 139 5.50 -22.91 5.45
N ALA A 140 5.90 -22.63 4.22
CA ALA A 140 7.21 -22.13 3.87
C ALA A 140 7.46 -20.67 4.33
N TRP A 141 6.43 -19.97 4.73
CA TRP A 141 6.51 -18.62 5.23
C TRP A 141 6.24 -18.53 6.73
N SER A 142 5.99 -19.65 7.41
CA SER A 142 5.57 -19.75 8.81
C SER A 142 6.29 -18.74 9.70
N HIS A 143 5.57 -17.66 10.03
CA HIS A 143 6.00 -16.59 10.91
C HIS A 143 5.78 -17.00 12.36
N THR A 144 6.59 -16.45 13.27
CA THR A 144 6.26 -16.47 14.69
C THR A 144 5.13 -15.47 14.94
N GLY A 145 3.90 -15.96 15.17
CA GLY A 145 2.82 -15.17 15.77
C GLY A 145 1.64 -14.76 14.88
N PHE A 146 1.69 -14.98 13.56
CA PHE A 146 0.52 -14.78 12.70
C PHE A 146 -0.31 -16.07 12.61
N GLU A 147 -1.63 -16.00 12.83
CA GLU A 147 -2.53 -17.01 12.24
C GLU A 147 -2.43 -16.95 10.70
N PRO A 148 -2.80 -18.01 9.97
CA PRO A 148 -2.80 -17.96 8.50
C PRO A 148 -3.60 -16.76 7.99
N LEU A 149 -2.93 -15.83 7.33
CA LEU A 149 -3.55 -14.65 6.72
C LEU A 149 -3.90 -14.92 5.25
N SER A 150 -4.84 -14.20 4.68
CA SER A 150 -4.94 -14.16 3.22
C SER A 150 -3.61 -13.71 2.57
N PRO A 151 -3.30 -14.12 1.32
CA PRO A 151 -2.24 -13.49 0.55
C PRO A 151 -2.48 -11.97 0.46
N CYS A 152 -1.78 -11.21 1.29
CA CYS A 152 -1.95 -9.78 1.48
C CYS A 152 -0.58 -9.09 1.53
N VAL A 153 -0.58 -7.78 1.38
CA VAL A 153 0.64 -6.96 1.31
C VAL A 153 1.61 -7.18 2.48
N SER A 154 1.11 -7.62 3.65
CA SER A 154 1.94 -8.06 4.77
C SER A 154 2.92 -9.16 4.42
N TYR A 155 2.48 -10.22 3.74
CA TYR A 155 3.41 -11.23 3.22
C TYR A 155 4.38 -10.63 2.21
N GLY A 156 3.92 -9.70 1.38
CA GLY A 156 4.81 -8.95 0.52
C GLY A 156 5.98 -8.32 1.27
N TRP A 157 5.70 -7.54 2.32
CA TRP A 157 6.75 -6.91 3.14
C TRP A 157 7.66 -7.93 3.81
N LEU A 158 7.13 -9.06 4.27
CA LEU A 158 7.95 -10.12 4.88
C LEU A 158 8.91 -10.74 3.84
N GLY A 159 8.48 -10.87 2.58
CA GLY A 159 9.34 -11.26 1.47
C GLY A 159 10.45 -10.26 1.23
N THR A 160 10.13 -8.97 1.25
CA THR A 160 11.11 -7.88 1.21
C THR A 160 12.15 -8.00 2.33
N GLN A 161 11.73 -8.29 3.56
CA GLN A 161 12.66 -8.44 4.70
C GLN A 161 13.61 -9.62 4.52
N ARG A 162 13.10 -10.76 4.03
CA ARG A 162 13.93 -11.93 3.68
C ARG A 162 14.98 -11.65 2.62
N LYS A 163 14.74 -10.66 1.75
CA LYS A 163 15.69 -10.22 0.72
C LYS A 163 16.65 -9.14 1.20
N ALA A 164 16.19 -8.24 2.07
CA ALA A 164 16.96 -7.05 2.45
C ALA A 164 17.74 -7.22 3.77
N PHE A 165 17.35 -8.15 4.66
CA PHE A 165 17.91 -8.26 6.01
C PHE A 165 18.80 -9.50 6.17
N ALA A 166 19.61 -9.51 7.23
CA ALA A 166 20.41 -10.69 7.55
C ALA A 166 19.48 -11.86 7.91
N ARG A 167 19.75 -13.04 7.34
CA ARG A 167 18.90 -14.25 7.51
C ARG A 167 18.60 -14.60 8.98
N ARG A 168 19.53 -14.33 9.89
CA ARG A 168 19.38 -14.60 11.33
C ARG A 168 18.37 -13.69 12.05
N ASP A 169 18.08 -12.54 11.46
CA ASP A 169 17.28 -11.47 12.06
C ASP A 169 15.83 -11.44 11.52
N VAL A 170 15.58 -12.15 10.41
CA VAL A 170 14.28 -12.18 9.71
C VAL A 170 13.14 -12.57 10.65
N ASP A 171 13.25 -13.68 11.38
CA ASP A 171 12.14 -14.16 12.22
C ASP A 171 11.76 -13.15 13.32
N ALA A 172 12.75 -12.44 13.86
CA ALA A 172 12.52 -11.40 14.85
C ALA A 172 11.90 -10.15 14.22
N CYS A 173 12.36 -9.75 13.02
CA CYS A 173 11.77 -8.62 12.29
C CYS A 173 10.32 -8.92 11.86
N ASP A 174 10.04 -10.14 11.39
CA ASP A 174 8.71 -10.63 11.03
C ASP A 174 7.74 -10.48 12.22
N ALA A 175 8.18 -10.87 13.43
CA ALA A 175 7.38 -10.68 14.64
C ALA A 175 7.15 -9.19 14.95
N LEU A 176 8.15 -8.33 14.74
CA LEU A 176 8.04 -6.88 15.01
C LEU A 176 7.09 -6.15 14.04
N VAL A 177 6.87 -6.67 12.83
CA VAL A 177 5.86 -6.12 11.90
C VAL A 177 4.45 -6.19 12.49
N LEU A 178 4.13 -7.23 13.27
CA LEU A 178 2.81 -7.37 13.92
C LEU A 178 2.45 -6.15 14.76
N LEU A 179 3.45 -5.50 15.36
CA LEU A 179 3.22 -4.33 16.19
C LEU A 179 2.64 -3.15 15.38
N GLY A 180 2.87 -3.10 14.08
CA GLY A 180 2.27 -2.13 13.18
C GLY A 180 0.85 -2.47 12.72
N SER A 181 0.38 -3.72 12.82
CA SER A 181 -0.91 -4.15 12.26
C SER A 181 -2.13 -3.84 13.14
N VAL A 182 -2.03 -2.77 13.91
CA VAL A 182 -3.07 -2.25 14.80
C VAL A 182 -4.15 -1.50 14.01
N ASP A 183 -3.77 -0.88 12.89
CA ASP A 183 -4.69 -0.28 11.92
C ASP A 183 -5.73 -1.27 11.40
N PHE A 184 -5.32 -2.54 11.25
CA PHE A 184 -6.11 -3.69 10.83
C PHE A 184 -6.90 -4.38 11.95
N ASP A 185 -6.91 -3.81 13.17
CA ASP A 185 -7.58 -4.34 14.36
C ASP A 185 -7.14 -5.76 14.79
N MET A 186 -5.99 -6.24 14.28
CA MET A 186 -5.46 -7.57 14.64
C MET A 186 -5.12 -7.67 16.13
N ASP A 187 -4.80 -6.55 16.80
CA ASP A 187 -4.54 -6.55 18.25
C ASP A 187 -5.80 -6.78 19.11
N ARG A 188 -7.00 -6.68 18.51
CA ARG A 188 -8.29 -6.95 19.17
C ARG A 188 -8.82 -8.35 18.87
N GLU A 189 -8.24 -9.05 17.91
CA GLU A 189 -8.65 -10.39 17.54
C GLU A 189 -8.00 -11.45 18.42
N ALA A 190 -8.81 -12.35 18.98
CA ALA A 190 -8.34 -13.36 19.91
C ALA A 190 -7.28 -14.30 19.31
N GLY A 191 -7.35 -14.56 17.99
CA GLY A 191 -6.40 -15.39 17.27
C GLY A 191 -4.97 -14.84 17.23
N PHE A 192 -4.82 -13.52 17.25
CA PHE A 192 -3.51 -12.85 17.11
C PHE A 192 -2.91 -12.41 18.44
N ALA A 193 -3.66 -12.44 19.54
CA ALA A 193 -3.16 -12.06 20.85
C ALA A 193 -1.85 -12.75 21.25
N PRO A 194 -1.64 -14.07 21.01
CA PRO A 194 -0.35 -14.72 21.27
C PRO A 194 0.80 -14.14 20.42
N GLY A 195 0.52 -13.78 19.17
CA GLY A 195 1.48 -13.15 18.26
C GLY A 195 1.95 -11.78 18.74
N PHE A 196 1.01 -10.92 19.12
CA PHE A 196 1.32 -9.60 19.68
C PHE A 196 2.15 -9.70 20.96
N LEU A 197 1.82 -10.64 21.86
CA LEU A 197 2.62 -10.88 23.06
C LEU A 197 4.04 -11.36 22.72
N GLY A 198 4.18 -12.26 21.76
CA GLY A 198 5.47 -12.72 21.26
C GLY A 198 6.29 -11.60 20.62
N ALA A 199 5.65 -10.71 19.87
CA ALA A 199 6.26 -9.54 19.25
C ALA A 199 6.76 -8.53 20.31
N LEU A 200 5.97 -8.28 21.36
CA LEU A 200 6.37 -7.41 22.48
C LEU A 200 7.57 -7.98 23.26
N GLU A 201 7.60 -9.28 23.53
CA GLU A 201 8.75 -9.91 24.19
C GLU A 201 10.00 -9.93 23.28
N THR A 202 9.81 -10.06 21.96
CA THR A 202 10.88 -9.92 20.97
C THR A 202 11.43 -8.49 20.97
N ALA A 203 10.56 -7.48 20.92
CA ALA A 203 10.96 -6.08 21.01
C ALA A 203 11.75 -5.81 22.29
N LYS A 204 11.22 -6.23 23.44
CA LYS A 204 11.87 -6.09 24.75
C LYS A 204 13.27 -6.71 24.77
N ARG A 205 13.47 -7.89 24.20
CA ARG A 205 14.80 -8.52 24.09
C ARG A 205 15.77 -7.64 23.30
N HIS A 206 15.37 -7.20 22.10
CA HIS A 206 16.27 -6.51 21.18
C HIS A 206 16.44 -5.01 21.48
N THR A 207 15.53 -4.38 22.24
CA THR A 207 15.72 -3.00 22.69
C THR A 207 17.00 -2.80 23.53
N GLY A 208 17.47 -3.86 24.20
CA GLY A 208 18.72 -3.84 24.98
C GLY A 208 20.00 -3.97 24.16
N GLU A 209 19.91 -4.24 22.86
CA GLU A 209 21.06 -4.46 21.97
C GLU A 209 21.55 -3.14 21.36
N VAL A 210 22.14 -2.26 22.20
CA VAL A 210 22.47 -0.88 21.83
C VAL A 210 23.28 -0.78 20.53
N GLY A 211 22.77 0.03 19.59
CA GLY A 211 23.43 0.35 18.32
C GLY A 211 23.29 -0.71 17.23
N THR A 212 22.58 -1.82 17.48
CA THR A 212 22.39 -2.86 16.46
C THR A 212 21.19 -2.57 15.53
N PRO A 213 21.19 -3.12 14.31
CA PRO A 213 20.02 -3.10 13.43
C PRO A 213 18.74 -3.62 14.11
N MET A 214 18.88 -4.67 14.93
CA MET A 214 17.75 -5.27 15.65
C MET A 214 17.18 -4.35 16.73
N GLN A 215 18.00 -3.55 17.41
CA GLN A 215 17.48 -2.51 18.29
C GLN A 215 16.65 -1.49 17.50
N GLY A 216 17.11 -1.08 16.32
CA GLY A 216 16.37 -0.15 15.48
C GLY A 216 15.03 -0.69 15.01
N ALA A 217 15.00 -1.95 14.57
CA ALA A 217 13.76 -2.65 14.24
C ALA A 217 12.80 -2.72 15.43
N ALA A 218 13.31 -3.08 16.62
CA ALA A 218 12.50 -3.25 17.83
C ALA A 218 11.89 -1.94 18.32
N LEU A 219 12.69 -0.87 18.41
CA LEU A 219 12.22 0.45 18.81
C LEU A 219 11.22 1.02 17.81
N THR A 220 11.46 0.82 16.51
CA THR A 220 10.56 1.29 15.46
C THR A 220 9.25 0.51 15.42
N GLY A 221 9.27 -0.79 15.71
CA GLY A 221 8.06 -1.60 15.88
C GLY A 221 7.19 -1.12 17.05
N LEU A 222 7.80 -0.81 18.20
CA LEU A 222 7.10 -0.22 19.35
C LEU A 222 6.55 1.18 19.05
N LEU A 223 7.32 2.02 18.37
CA LEU A 223 6.88 3.35 17.95
C LEU A 223 5.69 3.27 16.97
N SER A 224 5.72 2.32 16.04
CA SER A 224 4.63 2.04 15.11
C SER A 224 3.36 1.61 15.86
N TYR A 225 3.49 0.71 16.85
CA TYR A 225 2.36 0.34 17.71
C TYR A 225 1.73 1.55 18.40
N ASP A 226 2.54 2.39 19.05
CA ASP A 226 2.06 3.59 19.73
C ASP A 226 1.36 4.56 18.76
N LEU A 227 1.94 4.79 17.57
CA LEU A 227 1.37 5.65 16.54
C LEU A 227 0.03 5.10 16.04
N GLN A 228 -0.04 3.82 15.69
CA GLN A 228 -1.25 3.22 15.17
C GLN A 228 -2.39 3.19 16.20
N GLN A 229 -2.05 3.01 17.49
CA GLN A 229 -3.01 3.18 18.59
C GLN A 229 -3.56 4.61 18.68
N TYR A 230 -2.71 5.63 18.46
CA TYR A 230 -3.13 7.04 18.47
C TYR A 230 -4.04 7.36 17.27
N VAL A 231 -3.58 7.02 16.06
CA VAL A 231 -4.27 7.26 14.79
C VAL A 231 -5.64 6.60 14.76
N ARG A 232 -5.72 5.34 15.19
CA ARG A 232 -6.98 4.58 15.24
C ARG A 232 -8.10 5.31 15.98
N ARG A 233 -7.81 5.99 17.09
CA ARG A 233 -8.83 6.72 17.87
C ARG A 233 -9.48 7.84 17.05
N ILE A 234 -8.71 8.49 16.19
CA ILE A 234 -9.19 9.56 15.32
C ILE A 234 -10.06 8.96 14.20
N GLN A 235 -9.58 7.89 13.56
CA GLN A 235 -10.32 7.17 12.52
C GLN A 235 -11.65 6.59 13.05
N GLU A 236 -11.66 6.00 14.25
CA GLU A 236 -12.88 5.53 14.91
C GLU A 236 -13.89 6.66 15.14
N GLY A 237 -13.41 7.87 15.47
CA GLY A 237 -14.24 9.06 15.55
C GLY A 237 -14.87 9.42 14.21
N TRP A 238 -14.08 9.42 13.13
CA TRP A 238 -14.56 9.69 11.77
C TRP A 238 -15.63 8.68 11.33
N VAL A 239 -15.38 7.38 11.53
CA VAL A 239 -16.35 6.31 11.21
C VAL A 239 -17.64 6.51 11.99
N LYS A 240 -17.57 6.76 13.31
CA LYS A 240 -18.73 6.96 14.17
C LYS A 240 -19.58 8.17 13.73
N ASP A 241 -18.93 9.25 13.32
CA ASP A 241 -19.62 10.49 12.91
C ASP A 241 -20.10 10.44 11.45
N ALA A 242 -19.90 9.31 10.75
CA ALA A 242 -20.15 9.15 9.32
C ALA A 242 -19.48 10.24 8.47
N ARG A 243 -18.29 10.65 8.89
CA ARG A 243 -17.43 11.60 8.16
C ARG A 243 -16.17 10.89 7.72
N GLY A 244 -15.69 11.22 6.53
CA GLY A 244 -14.42 10.69 6.02
C GLY A 244 -13.30 11.71 6.11
N ALA A 245 -12.06 11.22 5.94
CA ALA A 245 -10.90 12.06 5.71
C ALA A 245 -11.09 12.84 4.41
N ALA A 246 -11.42 14.13 4.52
CA ALA A 246 -11.39 15.06 3.40
C ALA A 246 -9.95 15.58 3.28
N ASN A 247 -9.14 14.87 2.50
CA ASN A 247 -7.73 15.21 2.37
C ASN A 247 -7.60 16.64 1.83
N GLY A 248 -6.96 17.51 2.62
CA GLY A 248 -6.93 18.95 2.36
C GLY A 248 -6.13 19.36 1.11
N GLY A 249 -5.40 18.42 0.51
CA GLY A 249 -4.55 18.63 -0.65
C GLY A 249 -3.36 19.57 -0.36
N PRO A 250 -2.57 19.91 -1.41
CA PRO A 250 -1.35 20.72 -1.29
C PRO A 250 -1.55 22.13 -0.70
N ARG A 251 -2.79 22.64 -0.71
CA ARG A 251 -3.11 23.95 -0.15
C ARG A 251 -3.20 23.96 1.37
N ALA A 252 -3.53 22.82 1.97
CA ALA A 252 -3.70 22.68 3.41
C ALA A 252 -2.54 21.94 4.06
N ILE A 253 -1.97 20.95 3.36
CA ILE A 253 -0.88 20.10 3.85
C ILE A 253 0.19 20.08 2.76
N SER A 254 1.45 20.34 3.10
CA SER A 254 2.54 20.31 2.12
C SER A 254 2.80 18.88 1.62
N ALA A 255 3.45 18.74 0.46
CA ALA A 255 3.83 17.42 -0.06
C ALA A 255 4.76 16.67 0.92
N GLU A 256 5.74 17.36 1.53
CA GLU A 256 6.63 16.78 2.54
C GLU A 256 5.85 16.27 3.76
N ASP A 257 4.96 17.09 4.32
CA ASP A 257 4.15 16.70 5.48
C ASP A 257 3.24 15.50 5.15
N TRP A 258 2.68 15.48 3.94
CA TRP A 258 1.83 14.40 3.46
C TRP A 258 2.60 13.08 3.32
N ILE A 259 3.79 13.13 2.72
CA ILE A 259 4.67 11.97 2.54
C ILE A 259 5.14 11.44 3.88
N ALA A 260 5.63 12.33 4.76
CA ALA A 260 6.04 11.98 6.11
C ALA A 260 4.92 11.26 6.86
N THR A 261 3.73 11.85 6.84
CA THR A 261 2.53 11.32 7.50
C THR A 261 2.15 9.93 6.99
N LEU A 262 2.06 9.74 5.67
CA LEU A 262 1.66 8.45 5.10
C LEU A 262 2.68 7.34 5.33
N VAL A 263 3.98 7.64 5.21
CA VAL A 263 5.03 6.63 5.37
C VAL A 263 5.06 6.08 6.79
N VAL A 264 4.86 6.94 7.80
CA VAL A 264 4.83 6.49 9.20
C VAL A 264 3.48 5.90 9.61
N ASP A 265 2.39 6.24 8.90
CA ASP A 265 1.08 5.58 9.04
C ASP A 265 1.00 4.25 8.25
N SER A 266 2.11 3.51 8.17
CA SER A 266 2.19 2.20 7.54
C SER A 266 2.44 1.11 8.59
N THR A 267 2.05 -0.13 8.32
CA THR A 267 2.36 -1.27 9.19
C THR A 267 3.81 -1.75 9.05
N SER A 268 4.55 -1.24 8.06
CA SER A 268 5.86 -1.76 7.67
C SER A 268 7.07 -0.97 8.22
N LEU A 269 6.89 -0.11 9.23
CA LEU A 269 7.94 0.80 9.71
C LEU A 269 9.18 0.06 10.25
N CYS A 270 9.03 -1.13 10.83
CA CYS A 270 10.15 -1.85 11.45
C CYS A 270 11.34 -2.03 10.50
N GLY A 271 11.07 -2.23 9.20
CA GLY A 271 12.11 -2.43 8.20
C GLY A 271 12.97 -1.21 7.94
N HIS A 272 12.39 -0.01 8.10
CA HIS A 272 13.13 1.24 8.05
C HIS A 272 14.08 1.38 9.24
N GLY A 273 13.63 0.96 10.43
CA GLY A 273 14.47 0.95 11.64
C GLY A 273 15.67 0.01 11.52
N TYR A 274 15.49 -1.16 10.92
CA TYR A 274 16.56 -2.15 10.73
C TYR A 274 17.70 -1.62 9.85
N GLN A 275 17.38 -0.93 8.74
CA GLN A 275 18.38 -0.38 7.82
C GLN A 275 19.05 0.91 8.33
N GLY A 276 18.55 1.46 9.44
CA GLY A 276 19.16 2.58 10.15
C GLY A 276 18.95 3.96 9.50
N ALA A 277 19.44 4.98 10.19
CA ALA A 277 19.16 6.39 9.86
C ALA A 277 19.69 6.83 8.48
N GLY A 278 20.82 6.27 8.04
CA GLY A 278 21.44 6.62 6.77
C GLY A 278 20.59 6.27 5.54
N ARG A 279 19.74 5.24 5.63
CA ARG A 279 18.90 4.78 4.50
C ARG A 279 17.43 5.16 4.64
N TYR A 280 17.02 5.78 5.75
CA TYR A 280 15.61 6.12 5.98
C TYR A 280 15.03 7.03 4.87
N LYS A 281 15.78 8.06 4.46
CA LYS A 281 15.34 9.00 3.41
C LYS A 281 15.17 8.32 2.06
N GLU A 282 16.13 7.50 1.65
CA GLU A 282 16.07 6.70 0.42
C GLU A 282 14.85 5.76 0.45
N ASN A 283 14.69 5.02 1.56
CA ASN A 283 13.60 4.06 1.71
C ASN A 283 12.20 4.70 1.74
N LYS A 284 12.10 5.97 2.18
CA LYS A 284 10.83 6.69 2.29
C LYS A 284 10.12 6.80 0.93
N VAL A 285 10.90 6.93 -0.15
CA VAL A 285 10.40 7.07 -1.53
C VAL A 285 9.52 5.88 -1.90
N GLY A 286 10.09 4.68 -1.86
CA GLY A 286 9.37 3.48 -2.28
C GLY A 286 8.18 3.14 -1.38
N ALA A 287 8.30 3.37 -0.07
CA ALA A 287 7.18 3.20 0.86
C ALA A 287 6.00 4.12 0.51
N PHE A 288 6.26 5.42 0.27
CA PHE A 288 5.22 6.37 -0.12
C PHE A 288 4.53 5.95 -1.42
N VAL A 289 5.30 5.63 -2.46
CA VAL A 289 4.72 5.25 -3.76
C VAL A 289 3.92 3.94 -3.64
N GLY A 290 4.41 2.97 -2.86
CA GLY A 290 3.66 1.74 -2.57
C GLY A 290 2.30 2.01 -1.91
N LEU A 291 2.23 2.96 -0.98
CA LEU A 291 0.97 3.41 -0.36
C LEU A 291 0.05 4.10 -1.37
N VAL A 292 0.59 4.93 -2.27
CA VAL A 292 -0.21 5.52 -3.37
C VAL A 292 -0.85 4.40 -4.19
N VAL A 293 -0.12 3.34 -4.52
CA VAL A 293 -0.68 2.19 -5.26
C VAL A 293 -1.81 1.55 -4.47
N SER A 294 -1.58 1.20 -3.19
CA SER A 294 -2.61 0.61 -2.33
C SER A 294 -3.88 1.45 -2.30
N ASN A 295 -3.77 2.77 -2.16
CA ASN A 295 -4.92 3.67 -2.17
C ASN A 295 -5.65 3.70 -3.53
N THR A 296 -4.96 3.48 -4.66
CA THR A 296 -5.65 3.39 -5.97
C THR A 296 -6.52 2.14 -6.10
N HIS A 297 -6.24 1.11 -5.30
CA HIS A 297 -7.03 -0.10 -5.22
C HIS A 297 -8.05 -0.04 -4.08
N ASP A 298 -7.76 0.58 -2.94
CA ASP A 298 -8.66 0.53 -1.77
C ASP A 298 -9.61 1.74 -1.65
N LEU A 299 -9.56 2.72 -2.57
CA LEU A 299 -10.26 4.01 -2.42
C LEU A 299 -11.77 3.87 -2.11
N LEU A 300 -12.51 3.02 -2.82
CA LEU A 300 -13.93 2.77 -2.52
C LEU A 300 -14.17 2.47 -1.03
N TYR A 301 -13.35 1.59 -0.46
CA TYR A 301 -13.49 1.16 0.92
C TYR A 301 -12.93 2.17 1.90
N ASP A 302 -11.88 2.92 1.52
CA ASP A 302 -11.37 4.05 2.30
C ASP A 302 -12.42 5.15 2.44
N LEU A 303 -13.17 5.46 1.38
CA LEU A 303 -14.26 6.45 1.38
C LEU A 303 -15.50 5.99 2.13
N ALA A 304 -15.72 4.67 2.21
CA ALA A 304 -16.92 4.12 2.82
C ALA A 304 -16.72 3.75 4.29
N THR A 305 -15.52 3.27 4.67
CA THR A 305 -15.37 2.42 5.89
C THR A 305 -14.06 2.55 6.64
N SER A 306 -12.94 2.59 5.94
CA SER A 306 -11.63 2.65 6.60
C SER A 306 -11.35 4.07 7.08
N ASN A 307 -11.90 5.08 6.37
CA ASN A 307 -11.62 6.50 6.55
C ASN A 307 -10.11 6.78 6.65
N LEU A 308 -9.31 5.99 5.94
CA LEU A 308 -7.86 6.16 5.89
C LEU A 308 -7.52 7.38 5.03
N MET A 309 -6.36 7.95 5.31
CA MET A 309 -5.77 8.94 4.42
C MET A 309 -5.49 8.31 3.06
N SER A 310 -5.72 9.08 2.00
CA SER A 310 -5.63 8.58 0.64
C SER A 310 -4.95 9.61 -0.26
N SER A 311 -3.81 9.22 -0.83
CA SER A 311 -3.10 10.06 -1.80
C SER A 311 -3.93 10.35 -3.05
N VAL A 312 -4.90 9.49 -3.37
CA VAL A 312 -5.84 9.74 -4.46
C VAL A 312 -6.75 10.92 -4.14
N MET A 313 -7.29 10.98 -2.91
CA MET A 313 -8.10 12.10 -2.45
C MET A 313 -7.28 13.40 -2.27
N TYR A 314 -6.01 13.29 -1.87
CA TYR A 314 -5.08 14.43 -1.86
C TYR A 314 -4.88 15.01 -3.27
N ALA A 315 -4.68 14.15 -4.27
CA ALA A 315 -4.62 14.54 -5.68
C ALA A 315 -5.96 15.10 -6.18
N ALA A 316 -7.09 14.57 -5.71
CA ALA A 316 -8.42 15.09 -6.06
C ALA A 316 -8.62 16.52 -5.55
N ALA A 317 -8.23 16.79 -4.30
CA ALA A 317 -8.26 18.14 -3.72
C ALA A 317 -7.32 19.11 -4.45
N ALA A 318 -6.21 18.62 -5.01
CA ALA A 318 -5.33 19.41 -5.87
C ALA A 318 -5.97 19.69 -7.26
N GLY A 319 -7.00 18.93 -7.64
CA GLY A 319 -7.71 19.05 -8.91
C GLY A 319 -6.96 18.46 -10.10
N VAL A 320 -6.14 17.43 -9.87
CA VAL A 320 -5.30 16.78 -10.90
C VAL A 320 -5.73 15.36 -11.26
N THR A 321 -6.70 14.78 -10.56
CA THR A 321 -7.17 13.41 -10.80
C THR A 321 -7.81 13.20 -12.17
N LYS A 322 -8.39 14.26 -12.76
CA LYS A 322 -8.87 14.26 -14.14
C LYS A 322 -7.76 13.94 -15.17
N ASP A 323 -6.52 14.25 -14.82
CA ASP A 323 -5.34 13.99 -15.65
C ASP A 323 -4.60 12.72 -15.19
N ASN A 324 -5.19 11.97 -14.26
CA ASN A 324 -4.67 10.70 -13.74
C ASN A 324 -3.23 10.77 -13.17
N LEU A 325 -2.84 11.96 -12.68
CA LEU A 325 -1.44 12.22 -12.29
C LEU A 325 -0.95 11.33 -11.14
N HIS A 326 -1.84 10.86 -10.24
CA HIS A 326 -1.48 9.96 -9.15
C HIS A 326 -1.06 8.56 -9.65
N CYS A 327 -1.76 7.99 -10.64
CA CYS A 327 -1.38 6.72 -11.25
C CYS A 327 -0.17 6.86 -12.19
N ILE A 328 -0.05 7.99 -12.89
CA ILE A 328 1.11 8.29 -13.74
C ILE A 328 2.38 8.43 -12.90
N PHE A 329 2.28 9.10 -11.74
CA PHE A 329 3.36 9.21 -10.76
C PHE A 329 3.86 7.82 -10.34
N VAL A 330 2.95 6.93 -9.94
CA VAL A 330 3.28 5.53 -9.59
C VAL A 330 4.01 4.82 -10.74
N THR A 331 3.44 4.88 -11.95
CA THR A 331 4.03 4.24 -13.15
C THR A 331 5.45 4.74 -13.42
N SER A 332 5.69 6.03 -13.24
CA SER A 332 7.00 6.65 -13.47
C SER A 332 8.07 6.09 -12.52
N PHE A 333 7.75 5.98 -11.23
CA PHE A 333 8.67 5.42 -10.23
C PHE A 333 8.83 3.90 -10.38
N MET A 334 7.77 3.16 -10.76
CA MET A 334 7.84 1.70 -10.97
C MET A 334 8.81 1.36 -12.11
N ASP A 335 8.72 2.10 -13.21
CA ASP A 335 9.64 1.92 -14.34
C ASP A 335 11.07 2.30 -13.97
N GLU A 336 11.27 3.37 -13.20
CA GLU A 336 12.61 3.81 -12.83
C GLU A 336 13.33 2.80 -11.94
N ILE A 337 12.66 2.27 -10.91
CA ILE A 337 13.21 1.19 -10.07
C ILE A 337 13.52 -0.05 -10.92
N ALA A 338 12.60 -0.44 -11.81
CA ALA A 338 12.82 -1.61 -12.66
C ALA A 338 14.02 -1.43 -13.60
N ARG A 339 14.21 -0.25 -14.21
CA ARG A 339 15.40 0.04 -15.03
C ARG A 339 16.67 -0.07 -14.20
N GLN A 340 16.68 0.52 -13.01
CA GLN A 340 17.84 0.43 -12.11
C GLN A 340 18.16 -1.04 -11.81
N LEU A 341 17.17 -1.85 -11.40
CA LEU A 341 17.35 -3.29 -11.13
C LEU A 341 17.85 -4.08 -12.36
N CYS A 342 17.39 -3.75 -13.57
CA CYS A 342 17.89 -4.37 -14.80
C CYS A 342 19.37 -4.03 -15.07
N THR A 343 19.84 -2.86 -14.63
CA THR A 343 21.24 -2.42 -14.83
C THR A 343 22.19 -2.81 -13.69
N THR A 344 21.69 -2.94 -12.45
CA THR A 344 22.48 -3.19 -11.24
C THR A 344 22.48 -4.66 -10.80
N ALA A 345 21.98 -5.57 -11.65
CA ALA A 345 21.87 -7.02 -11.40
C ALA A 345 23.20 -7.75 -11.02
N SER A 346 24.31 -7.04 -10.95
CA SER A 346 25.62 -7.51 -10.51
C SER A 346 25.94 -7.27 -9.03
N ASN A 347 25.10 -6.56 -8.24
CA ASN A 347 25.31 -6.39 -6.80
C ASN A 347 24.04 -6.64 -5.95
N PRO A 348 23.82 -7.89 -5.46
CA PRO A 348 22.68 -8.26 -4.63
C PRO A 348 22.54 -7.46 -3.32
N ASP A 349 23.62 -6.87 -2.82
CA ASP A 349 23.69 -6.20 -1.51
C ASP A 349 23.12 -4.75 -1.51
N GLN A 350 22.64 -4.25 -2.66
CA GLN A 350 22.14 -2.86 -2.76
C GLN A 350 20.64 -2.69 -2.49
N SER A 351 19.85 -3.77 -2.48
CA SER A 351 18.38 -3.70 -2.39
C SER A 351 17.92 -2.98 -1.12
N SER A 352 17.20 -1.86 -1.30
CA SER A 352 16.66 -1.05 -0.21
C SER A 352 15.28 -1.58 0.20
N PHE A 353 14.92 -1.48 1.48
CA PHE A 353 13.59 -1.90 1.94
C PHE A 353 12.49 -1.10 1.22
N GLY A 354 12.73 0.19 0.96
CA GLY A 354 11.78 1.08 0.29
C GLY A 354 11.47 0.66 -1.14
N ASP A 355 12.48 0.49 -1.99
CA ASP A 355 12.30 0.12 -3.41
C ASP A 355 11.53 -1.20 -3.54
N ASN A 356 11.84 -2.12 -2.63
CA ASN A 356 11.18 -3.41 -2.58
C ASN A 356 9.73 -3.29 -2.14
N ALA A 357 9.46 -2.50 -1.08
CA ALA A 357 8.12 -2.28 -0.56
C ALA A 357 7.20 -1.68 -1.64
N MET A 358 7.74 -0.80 -2.50
CA MET A 358 7.01 -0.23 -3.62
C MET A 358 6.54 -1.27 -4.63
N LEU A 359 7.48 -2.05 -5.18
CA LEU A 359 7.20 -3.04 -6.23
C LEU A 359 6.25 -4.13 -5.74
N VAL A 360 6.44 -4.53 -4.49
CA VAL A 360 5.62 -5.54 -3.83
C VAL A 360 4.23 -4.99 -3.54
N ALA A 361 4.07 -3.82 -2.94
CA ALA A 361 2.76 -3.23 -2.65
C ALA A 361 1.90 -3.14 -3.93
N ALA A 362 2.54 -2.80 -5.06
CA ALA A 362 1.84 -2.67 -6.32
C ALA A 362 1.19 -3.97 -6.83
N VAL A 363 1.87 -5.10 -6.65
CA VAL A 363 1.34 -6.41 -7.03
C VAL A 363 0.35 -6.94 -5.99
N TRP A 364 0.70 -6.81 -4.72
CA TRP A 364 -0.05 -7.42 -3.64
C TRP A 364 -1.38 -6.73 -3.38
N ALA A 365 -1.46 -5.40 -3.58
CA ALA A 365 -2.75 -4.71 -3.58
C ALA A 365 -3.62 -5.14 -4.78
N GLY A 366 -3.03 -5.23 -5.96
CA GLY A 366 -3.76 -5.59 -7.18
C GLY A 366 -4.41 -6.97 -7.18
N PHE A 367 -3.73 -7.95 -6.59
CA PHE A 367 -4.17 -9.34 -6.58
C PHE A 367 -4.63 -9.84 -5.21
N SER A 368 -4.80 -8.94 -4.24
CA SER A 368 -5.49 -9.27 -3.00
C SER A 368 -6.99 -9.39 -3.24
N GLU A 369 -7.55 -10.56 -2.93
CA GLU A 369 -8.99 -10.83 -3.00
C GLU A 369 -9.81 -9.93 -2.04
N ARG A 370 -9.15 -9.27 -1.07
CA ARG A 370 -9.78 -8.33 -0.13
C ARG A 370 -10.31 -7.10 -0.85
N TYR A 371 -9.52 -6.56 -1.77
CA TYR A 371 -9.85 -5.32 -2.46
C TYR A 371 -10.78 -5.54 -3.65
N ARG A 372 -11.10 -6.79 -4.02
CA ARG A 372 -12.01 -7.08 -5.14
C ARG A 372 -11.62 -6.37 -6.43
N THR A 373 -10.31 -6.24 -6.68
CA THR A 373 -9.75 -5.40 -7.75
C THR A 373 -10.31 -5.80 -9.10
N TRP A 374 -10.34 -7.11 -9.39
CA TRP A 374 -10.77 -7.61 -10.69
C TRP A 374 -12.28 -7.66 -10.86
N GLU A 375 -13.02 -7.93 -9.78
CA GLU A 375 -14.49 -7.83 -9.77
C GLU A 375 -14.92 -6.39 -10.09
N ARG A 376 -14.34 -5.42 -9.37
CA ARG A 376 -14.61 -3.99 -9.61
C ARG A 376 -14.13 -3.55 -10.97
N PHE A 377 -12.95 -3.96 -11.43
CA PHE A 377 -12.46 -3.60 -12.76
C PHE A 377 -13.46 -3.94 -13.87
N VAL A 378 -14.02 -5.15 -13.87
CA VAL A 378 -15.03 -5.56 -14.87
C VAL A 378 -16.31 -4.72 -14.73
N LYS A 379 -16.84 -4.59 -13.52
CA LYS A 379 -18.07 -3.84 -13.24
C LYS A 379 -17.93 -2.36 -13.65
N TYR A 380 -16.82 -1.73 -13.25
CA TYR A 380 -16.53 -0.32 -13.48
C TYR A 380 -16.33 -0.05 -14.96
N SER A 381 -15.53 -0.87 -15.65
CA SER A 381 -15.28 -0.71 -17.08
C SER A 381 -16.57 -0.79 -17.90
N ARG A 382 -17.49 -1.69 -17.56
CA ARG A 382 -18.79 -1.80 -18.25
C ARG A 382 -19.68 -0.59 -18.00
N GLN A 383 -19.74 -0.11 -16.77
CA GLN A 383 -20.49 1.10 -16.45
C GLN A 383 -19.90 2.33 -17.15
N ILE A 384 -18.58 2.48 -17.15
CA ILE A 384 -17.86 3.54 -17.86
C ILE A 384 -18.17 3.51 -19.36
N ALA A 385 -18.06 2.33 -19.99
CA ALA A 385 -18.32 2.17 -21.43
C ALA A 385 -19.76 2.51 -21.84
N ARG A 386 -20.72 2.42 -20.91
CA ARG A 386 -22.13 2.75 -21.13
C ARG A 386 -22.49 4.19 -20.80
N SER A 387 -21.65 4.86 -20.02
CA SER A 387 -21.92 6.21 -19.55
C SER A 387 -21.69 7.22 -20.67
N THR A 388 -22.54 8.24 -20.72
CA THR A 388 -22.40 9.39 -21.63
C THR A 388 -21.66 10.55 -20.96
N SER A 389 -21.29 10.44 -19.69
CA SER A 389 -20.61 11.51 -18.94
C SER A 389 -19.21 11.78 -19.54
N PRO A 390 -18.79 13.05 -19.63
CA PRO A 390 -17.41 13.40 -20.01
C PRO A 390 -16.36 12.77 -19.08
N GLU A 391 -16.64 12.68 -17.78
CA GLU A 391 -15.76 12.10 -16.78
C GLU A 391 -15.52 10.61 -17.04
N ALA A 392 -16.59 9.85 -17.33
CA ALA A 392 -16.47 8.43 -17.67
C ALA A 392 -15.62 8.20 -18.92
N ARG A 393 -15.84 8.98 -19.99
CA ARG A 393 -15.03 8.93 -21.21
C ARG A 393 -13.56 9.24 -20.92
N ASN A 394 -13.31 10.29 -20.15
CA ASN A 394 -11.97 10.67 -19.76
C ASN A 394 -11.26 9.56 -18.95
N ILE A 395 -11.95 8.87 -18.04
CA ILE A 395 -11.37 7.71 -17.31
C ILE A 395 -10.96 6.61 -18.31
N ALA A 396 -11.82 6.28 -19.27
CA ALA A 396 -11.51 5.26 -20.29
C ALA A 396 -10.32 5.66 -21.17
N ASP A 397 -10.29 6.91 -21.63
CA ASP A 397 -9.21 7.44 -22.47
C ASP A 397 -7.88 7.44 -21.70
N ARG A 398 -7.85 7.99 -20.47
CA ARG A 398 -6.64 8.01 -19.62
C ARG A 398 -6.13 6.62 -19.27
N ALA A 399 -6.99 5.60 -19.21
CA ALA A 399 -6.57 4.24 -18.87
C ALA A 399 -5.71 3.58 -19.95
N VAL A 400 -5.73 4.07 -21.20
CA VAL A 400 -4.98 3.48 -22.33
C VAL A 400 -3.80 4.33 -22.82
N GLU A 401 -3.65 5.57 -22.36
CA GLU A 401 -2.65 6.50 -22.88
C GLU A 401 -1.19 6.15 -22.52
N GLN A 402 -0.95 5.25 -21.55
CA GLN A 402 0.39 4.79 -21.13
C GLN A 402 1.39 5.95 -20.97
N LEU A 403 1.12 6.89 -20.06
CA LEU A 403 1.91 8.10 -19.85
C LEU A 403 2.80 8.00 -18.60
N VAL A 404 3.90 8.75 -18.60
CA VAL A 404 4.82 8.96 -17.46
C VAL A 404 5.19 10.44 -17.31
N LEU A 405 5.71 10.82 -16.14
CA LEU A 405 6.26 12.15 -15.88
C LEU A 405 7.63 12.29 -16.56
N ALA A 406 7.82 13.36 -17.33
CA ALA A 406 9.14 13.74 -17.83
C ALA A 406 10.04 14.22 -16.69
N ASP A 407 11.34 13.95 -16.77
CA ASP A 407 12.39 14.41 -15.84
C ASP A 407 12.02 14.20 -14.36
N CYS A 408 11.45 13.03 -14.06
CA CYS A 408 11.03 12.67 -12.71
C CYS A 408 12.26 12.42 -11.82
N ASP A 409 12.47 13.29 -10.84
CA ASP A 409 13.52 13.12 -9.84
C ASP A 409 13.09 12.03 -8.84
N PHE A 410 13.81 10.92 -8.85
CA PHE A 410 13.54 9.78 -7.97
C PHE A 410 14.07 9.99 -6.55
N GLU A 411 15.09 10.82 -6.36
CA GLU A 411 15.72 11.06 -5.07
C GLU A 411 14.90 12.03 -4.20
N ASP A 412 14.21 12.99 -4.84
CA ASP A 412 13.30 13.93 -4.18
C ASP A 412 11.83 13.66 -4.51
N VAL A 413 11.28 12.62 -3.86
CA VAL A 413 9.88 12.23 -3.97
C VAL A 413 8.91 13.35 -3.58
N ALA A 414 9.31 14.28 -2.70
CA ALA A 414 8.45 15.39 -2.28
C ALA A 414 8.33 16.43 -3.39
N THR A 415 9.45 16.78 -4.04
CA THR A 415 9.43 17.62 -5.23
C THR A 415 8.67 16.95 -6.37
N ALA A 416 8.88 15.65 -6.61
CA ALA A 416 8.17 14.91 -7.64
C ALA A 416 6.66 14.86 -7.39
N TRP A 417 6.23 14.60 -6.14
CA TRP A 417 4.82 14.58 -5.77
C TRP A 417 4.19 15.98 -5.81
N SER A 418 4.92 17.01 -5.36
CA SER A 418 4.49 18.41 -5.47
C SER A 418 4.27 18.81 -6.94
N LYS A 419 5.20 18.45 -7.82
CA LYS A 419 5.05 18.62 -9.27
C LYS A 419 3.82 17.85 -9.79
N ALA A 420 3.70 16.56 -9.47
CA ALA A 420 2.57 15.71 -9.89
C ALA A 420 1.21 16.21 -9.39
N THR A 421 1.17 16.92 -8.26
CA THR A 421 -0.07 17.49 -7.70
C THR A 421 -0.28 18.96 -8.06
N THR A 422 0.53 19.52 -8.95
CA THR A 422 0.35 20.86 -9.50
C THR A 422 -0.43 20.82 -10.82
N LYS A 423 -1.49 21.63 -10.94
CA LYS A 423 -2.42 21.63 -12.10
C LYS A 423 -1.76 21.85 -13.46
N THR A 424 -0.65 22.57 -13.52
CA THR A 424 0.07 22.85 -14.77
C THR A 424 0.96 21.70 -15.22
N ASN A 425 1.12 20.64 -14.42
CA ASN A 425 2.06 19.56 -14.73
C ASN A 425 1.53 18.55 -15.76
N SER A 426 0.25 18.63 -16.14
CA SER A 426 -0.30 17.84 -17.24
C SER A 426 0.41 18.10 -18.58
N TYR A 427 1.16 19.21 -18.70
CA TYR A 427 1.98 19.53 -19.87
C TYR A 427 3.34 18.82 -19.89
N ASN A 428 3.76 18.18 -18.80
CA ASN A 428 5.04 17.46 -18.69
C ASN A 428 4.86 15.93 -18.78
N LEU A 429 3.74 15.49 -19.36
CA LEU A 429 3.48 14.08 -19.61
C LEU A 429 4.06 13.64 -20.94
N VAL A 430 4.77 12.52 -20.94
CA VAL A 430 5.35 11.92 -22.14
C VAL A 430 4.88 10.48 -22.30
N PRO A 431 4.83 9.96 -23.54
CA PRO A 431 4.57 8.54 -23.76
C PRO A 431 5.59 7.67 -23.01
N ARG A 432 5.10 6.63 -22.34
CA ARG A 432 5.92 5.66 -21.63
C ARG A 432 6.74 4.83 -22.62
N SER A 433 8.07 4.88 -22.51
CA SER A 433 8.96 4.02 -23.30
C SER A 433 8.90 2.58 -22.77
N THR A 434 8.38 1.66 -23.59
CA THR A 434 8.17 0.25 -23.21
C THR A 434 8.50 -0.71 -24.34
N VAL A 435 8.82 -1.95 -23.97
CA VAL A 435 8.97 -3.11 -24.85
C VAL A 435 7.83 -4.10 -24.59
N ALA A 436 7.39 -4.79 -25.64
CA ALA A 436 6.37 -5.83 -25.54
C ALA A 436 7.00 -7.17 -25.13
N TYR A 437 6.34 -7.87 -24.21
CA TYR A 437 6.72 -9.18 -23.72
C TYR A 437 5.52 -10.13 -23.82
N VAL A 438 5.76 -11.39 -24.17
CA VAL A 438 4.72 -12.42 -24.25
C VAL A 438 4.78 -13.31 -22.99
N PRO A 439 3.77 -13.24 -22.11
CA PRO A 439 3.69 -14.08 -20.92
C PRO A 439 3.56 -15.57 -21.25
N GLY A 440 3.94 -16.42 -20.30
CA GLY A 440 3.68 -17.86 -20.36
C GLY A 440 2.18 -18.22 -20.28
N ALA A 441 1.85 -19.46 -20.66
CA ALA A 441 0.52 -20.03 -20.45
C ALA A 441 0.30 -20.40 -18.96
N ALA A 442 -0.95 -20.33 -18.51
CA ALA A 442 -1.37 -20.75 -17.17
C ALA A 442 -2.68 -21.56 -17.25
N PRO A 443 -2.68 -22.75 -17.87
CA PRO A 443 -3.88 -23.55 -18.06
C PRO A 443 -4.56 -23.93 -16.73
N GLU A 444 -3.78 -24.03 -15.65
CA GLU A 444 -4.26 -24.43 -14.34
C GLU A 444 -5.09 -23.36 -13.63
N ILE A 445 -5.09 -22.11 -14.11
CA ILE A 445 -5.71 -20.98 -13.40
C ILE A 445 -7.22 -21.15 -13.15
N ALA A 446 -7.91 -21.88 -14.04
CA ALA A 446 -9.34 -22.15 -13.93
C ALA A 446 -9.66 -23.47 -13.20
N GLU A 447 -8.66 -24.29 -12.88
CA GLU A 447 -8.88 -25.61 -12.29
C GLU A 447 -9.55 -25.53 -10.91
N GLY A 448 -10.55 -26.37 -10.69
CA GLY A 448 -11.26 -26.48 -9.41
C GLY A 448 -12.21 -25.32 -9.10
N MET A 449 -12.44 -24.40 -10.04
CA MET A 449 -13.37 -23.28 -9.88
C MET A 449 -14.60 -23.46 -10.77
N LEU A 450 -15.79 -23.49 -10.17
CA LEU A 450 -17.04 -23.54 -10.91
C LEU A 450 -17.39 -22.13 -11.41
N LEU A 451 -17.44 -21.95 -12.74
CA LEU A 451 -17.91 -20.72 -13.38
C LEU A 451 -19.25 -21.00 -14.08
N ASP A 452 -20.34 -20.49 -13.48
CA ASP A 452 -21.69 -20.61 -14.05
C ASP A 452 -21.97 -19.42 -14.98
N VAL A 453 -21.66 -19.56 -16.27
CA VAL A 453 -21.94 -18.54 -17.29
C VAL A 453 -22.61 -19.16 -18.50
N CYS A 454 -23.33 -18.35 -19.29
CA CYS A 454 -24.01 -18.87 -20.48
C CYS A 454 -23.02 -19.38 -21.53
N MET A 455 -23.45 -20.28 -22.42
CA MET A 455 -22.57 -20.93 -23.40
C MET A 455 -21.74 -19.95 -24.24
N THR A 456 -22.34 -18.84 -24.67
CA THR A 456 -21.62 -17.81 -25.45
C THR A 456 -20.52 -17.14 -24.63
N CYS A 457 -20.82 -16.74 -23.39
CA CYS A 457 -19.84 -16.12 -22.52
C CYS A 457 -18.75 -17.12 -22.08
N MET A 458 -19.11 -18.39 -21.90
CA MET A 458 -18.16 -19.47 -21.62
C MET A 458 -17.17 -19.65 -22.76
N ALA A 459 -17.63 -19.64 -24.02
CA ALA A 459 -16.76 -19.73 -25.18
C ALA A 459 -15.80 -18.53 -25.26
N SER A 460 -16.28 -17.31 -25.02
CA SER A 460 -15.43 -16.11 -24.95
C SER A 460 -14.40 -16.17 -23.81
N PHE A 461 -14.82 -16.66 -22.64
CA PHE A 461 -13.94 -16.85 -21.49
C PHE A 461 -12.82 -17.86 -21.80
N GLN A 462 -13.18 -19.04 -22.33
CA GLN A 462 -12.21 -20.08 -22.70
C GLN A 462 -11.25 -19.59 -23.79
N ASN A 463 -11.77 -18.93 -24.84
CA ASN A 463 -10.95 -18.34 -25.89
C ASN A 463 -9.96 -17.29 -25.32
N ALA A 464 -10.35 -16.52 -24.31
CA ALA A 464 -9.47 -15.55 -23.66
C ALA A 464 -8.36 -16.23 -22.84
N LEU A 465 -8.65 -17.36 -22.18
CA LEU A 465 -7.65 -18.15 -21.47
C LEU A 465 -6.66 -18.80 -22.45
N ASP A 466 -7.16 -19.40 -23.53
CA ASP A 466 -6.38 -20.11 -24.55
C ASP A 466 -5.58 -19.17 -25.45
N GLY A 467 -6.01 -17.91 -25.58
CA GLY A 467 -5.40 -16.88 -26.42
C GLY A 467 -4.05 -16.33 -25.96
N PHE A 468 -3.31 -17.05 -25.10
CA PHE A 468 -2.06 -16.56 -24.48
C PHE A 468 -0.96 -16.21 -25.48
N ALA A 469 -0.90 -16.89 -26.64
CA ALA A 469 0.15 -16.70 -27.63
C ALA A 469 0.12 -15.31 -28.31
N ASN A 470 -1.02 -14.61 -28.23
CA ASN A 470 -1.19 -13.26 -28.78
C ASN A 470 -1.26 -12.19 -27.66
N ASP A 471 -0.95 -12.57 -26.42
CA ASP A 471 -1.03 -11.66 -25.29
C ASP A 471 0.28 -10.92 -25.09
N GLU A 472 0.20 -9.60 -24.88
CA GLU A 472 1.36 -8.75 -24.64
C GLU A 472 1.21 -8.00 -23.31
N ILE A 473 2.29 -7.96 -22.54
CA ILE A 473 2.50 -7.00 -21.44
C ILE A 473 3.56 -6.00 -21.89
N ARG A 474 3.49 -4.77 -21.39
CA ARG A 474 4.45 -3.71 -21.73
C ARG A 474 5.16 -3.22 -20.49
N GLY A 475 6.48 -3.30 -20.52
CA GLY A 475 7.37 -2.92 -19.42
C GLY A 475 8.65 -2.28 -19.93
N VAL A 476 9.56 -1.96 -19.00
CA VAL A 476 10.90 -1.47 -19.34
C VAL A 476 11.70 -2.54 -20.09
N GLU A 477 12.65 -2.08 -20.91
CA GLU A 477 13.61 -2.97 -21.57
C GLU A 477 14.50 -3.69 -20.53
N GLY A 478 14.94 -4.91 -20.86
CA GLY A 478 15.88 -5.69 -20.04
C GLY A 478 15.27 -6.79 -19.18
N LEU A 479 13.94 -6.97 -19.17
CA LEU A 479 13.33 -8.12 -18.50
C LEU A 479 13.74 -9.44 -19.21
N SER A 480 14.27 -10.38 -18.44
CA SER A 480 14.68 -11.69 -18.96
C SER A 480 13.49 -12.61 -19.22
N ALA A 481 13.68 -13.62 -20.08
CA ALA A 481 12.66 -14.65 -20.31
C ALA A 481 12.28 -15.41 -19.04
N ALA A 482 13.19 -15.55 -18.07
CA ALA A 482 12.90 -16.19 -16.78
C ALA A 482 11.97 -15.33 -15.91
N ILE A 483 12.11 -14.00 -15.95
CA ILE A 483 11.24 -13.06 -15.24
C ILE A 483 9.83 -13.07 -15.85
N VAL A 484 9.74 -12.91 -17.17
CA VAL A 484 8.45 -12.86 -17.89
C VAL A 484 7.76 -14.23 -17.91
N GLY A 485 8.53 -15.31 -17.96
CA GLY A 485 8.05 -16.69 -17.97
C GLY A 485 7.67 -17.23 -16.59
N CYS A 486 7.75 -16.43 -15.52
CA CYS A 486 7.40 -16.90 -14.18
C CYS A 486 5.88 -17.16 -14.05
N GLN A 487 5.50 -18.11 -13.20
CA GLN A 487 4.08 -18.48 -13.04
C GLN A 487 3.20 -17.33 -12.55
N GLY A 488 3.73 -16.42 -11.72
CA GLY A 488 3.00 -15.23 -11.28
C GLY A 488 2.54 -14.37 -12.45
N VAL A 489 3.43 -14.09 -13.41
CA VAL A 489 3.13 -13.29 -14.60
C VAL A 489 2.15 -14.01 -15.52
N ALA A 490 2.33 -15.32 -15.74
CA ALA A 490 1.43 -16.12 -16.56
C ALA A 490 0.00 -16.13 -16.01
N ARG A 491 -0.17 -16.36 -14.70
CA ARG A 491 -1.46 -16.38 -14.02
C ARG A 491 -2.12 -14.99 -14.00
N ALA A 492 -1.35 -13.96 -13.68
CA ALA A 492 -1.83 -12.57 -13.72
C ALA A 492 -2.36 -12.21 -15.11
N SER A 493 -1.62 -12.59 -16.15
CA SER A 493 -2.00 -12.31 -17.54
C SER A 493 -3.26 -13.06 -17.95
N ALA A 494 -3.43 -14.31 -17.51
CA ALA A 494 -4.67 -15.08 -17.74
C ALA A 494 -5.90 -14.44 -17.07
N ILE A 495 -5.76 -14.00 -15.81
CA ILE A 495 -6.80 -13.25 -15.10
C ILE A 495 -7.16 -11.98 -15.85
N ARG A 496 -6.16 -11.20 -16.27
CA ARG A 496 -6.37 -9.98 -17.07
C ARG A 496 -7.12 -10.27 -18.37
N ARG A 497 -6.72 -11.27 -19.14
CA ARG A 497 -7.39 -11.62 -20.41
C ARG A 497 -8.86 -11.97 -20.21
N ALA A 498 -9.16 -12.77 -19.19
CA ALA A 498 -10.53 -13.11 -18.83
C ALA A 498 -11.34 -11.88 -18.37
N ALA A 499 -10.74 -11.00 -17.56
CA ALA A 499 -11.40 -9.77 -17.12
C ALA A 499 -11.65 -8.82 -18.30
N LEU A 500 -10.68 -8.62 -19.19
CA LEU A 500 -10.82 -7.81 -20.41
C LEU A 500 -11.88 -8.38 -21.36
N SER A 501 -11.97 -9.70 -21.52
CA SER A 501 -13.02 -10.30 -22.36
C SER A 501 -14.43 -10.06 -21.80
N ALA A 502 -14.54 -9.97 -20.46
CA ALA A 502 -15.80 -9.66 -19.77
C ALA A 502 -16.19 -8.17 -19.80
N THR A 503 -15.26 -7.25 -20.10
CA THR A 503 -15.59 -5.81 -20.17
C THR A 503 -16.31 -5.44 -21.46
N GLY A 504 -16.15 -6.24 -22.53
CA GLY A 504 -16.75 -5.98 -23.84
C GLY A 504 -18.25 -6.31 -23.96
N SER A 505 -18.89 -5.78 -24.99
CA SER A 505 -20.33 -5.97 -25.27
C SER A 505 -20.71 -7.41 -25.66
N GLY A 506 -19.74 -8.25 -26.01
CA GLY A 506 -19.95 -9.66 -26.34
C GLY A 506 -20.28 -10.55 -25.12
N CYS A 507 -20.07 -10.06 -23.90
CA CYS A 507 -20.43 -10.75 -22.66
C CYS A 507 -21.66 -10.09 -22.02
N CYS A 508 -22.66 -10.87 -21.60
CA CYS A 508 -23.82 -10.32 -20.90
C CYS A 508 -23.45 -9.89 -19.46
N ASP A 509 -24.23 -9.01 -18.86
CA ASP A 509 -23.86 -8.39 -17.56
C ASP A 509 -23.71 -9.38 -16.43
N VAL A 510 -24.64 -10.32 -16.32
CA VAL A 510 -24.60 -11.37 -15.31
C VAL A 510 -23.31 -12.18 -15.45
N CYS A 511 -23.00 -12.64 -16.67
CA CYS A 511 -21.79 -13.43 -16.91
C CYS A 511 -20.51 -12.61 -16.70
N ALA A 512 -20.50 -11.33 -17.08
CA ALA A 512 -19.36 -10.45 -16.86
C ALA A 512 -19.09 -10.26 -15.36
N CYS A 513 -20.12 -10.02 -14.56
CA CYS A 513 -19.98 -9.91 -13.11
C CYS A 513 -19.45 -11.21 -12.48
N ARG A 514 -19.95 -12.37 -12.93
CA ARG A 514 -19.45 -13.69 -12.49
C ARG A 514 -18.00 -13.95 -12.89
N ILE A 515 -17.59 -13.56 -14.11
CA ILE A 515 -16.19 -13.64 -14.55
C ILE A 515 -15.31 -12.71 -13.72
N GLY A 516 -15.76 -11.48 -13.42
CA GLY A 516 -15.04 -10.57 -12.52
C GLY A 516 -14.87 -11.14 -11.11
N CYS A 517 -15.91 -11.78 -10.57
CA CYS A 517 -15.84 -12.46 -9.27
C CYS A 517 -14.88 -13.66 -9.32
N TRP A 518 -14.91 -14.46 -10.39
CA TRP A 518 -13.95 -15.53 -10.62
C TRP A 518 -12.51 -15.01 -10.70
N ALA A 519 -12.29 -13.92 -11.43
CA ALA A 519 -10.96 -13.31 -11.60
C ALA A 519 -10.39 -12.88 -10.25
N ASP A 520 -11.23 -12.34 -9.38
CA ASP A 520 -10.85 -12.01 -8.01
C ASP A 520 -10.53 -13.26 -7.18
N ILE A 521 -11.39 -14.30 -7.22
CA ILE A 521 -11.16 -15.60 -6.56
C ILE A 521 -9.87 -16.29 -7.06
N ALA A 522 -9.48 -16.10 -8.31
CA ALA A 522 -8.25 -16.64 -8.88
C ALA A 522 -7.00 -15.83 -8.47
N SER A 523 -7.18 -14.58 -8.02
CA SER A 523 -6.08 -13.64 -7.81
C SER A 523 -5.10 -14.07 -6.73
N HIS A 524 -5.55 -14.76 -5.68
CA HIS A 524 -4.65 -15.29 -4.65
C HIS A 524 -3.60 -16.26 -5.21
N ARG A 525 -3.87 -16.92 -6.35
CA ARG A 525 -2.91 -17.84 -7.00
C ARG A 525 -1.73 -17.11 -7.63
N VAL A 526 -1.88 -15.82 -7.99
CA VAL A 526 -0.77 -14.97 -8.45
C VAL A 526 0.18 -14.71 -7.29
N LEU A 527 -0.38 -14.30 -6.15
CA LEU A 527 0.39 -14.01 -4.94
C LEU A 527 1.05 -15.28 -4.38
N THR A 528 0.33 -16.40 -4.40
CA THR A 528 0.86 -17.71 -4.00
C THR A 528 2.06 -18.13 -4.87
N ALA A 529 2.02 -17.88 -6.18
CA ALA A 529 3.16 -18.17 -7.06
C ALA A 529 4.39 -17.31 -6.71
N LEU A 530 4.18 -16.03 -6.38
CA LEU A 530 5.27 -15.15 -5.93
C LEU A 530 5.81 -15.53 -4.55
N MET A 531 4.95 -16.01 -3.65
CA MET A 531 5.38 -16.58 -2.37
C MET A 531 6.26 -17.81 -2.56
N ALA A 532 5.89 -18.68 -3.50
CA ALA A 532 6.67 -19.87 -3.83
C ALA A 532 8.01 -19.52 -4.50
N SER A 533 8.04 -18.52 -5.40
CA SER A 533 9.25 -18.12 -6.12
C SER A 533 10.24 -17.33 -5.26
N GLU A 534 9.79 -16.61 -4.23
CA GLU A 534 10.64 -15.80 -3.35
C GLU A 534 11.86 -16.60 -2.88
N ARG A 535 11.65 -17.79 -2.32
CA ARG A 535 12.71 -18.58 -1.70
C ARG A 535 13.83 -19.01 -2.64
N THR A 536 13.51 -19.20 -3.92
CA THR A 536 14.43 -19.75 -4.92
C THR A 536 15.00 -18.68 -5.85
N THR A 537 14.45 -17.46 -5.80
CA THR A 537 14.82 -16.37 -6.69
C THR A 537 15.68 -15.34 -5.95
N PRO A 538 16.80 -14.85 -6.54
CA PRO A 538 17.54 -13.72 -6.00
C PRO A 538 16.68 -12.46 -5.82
N ALA A 539 17.10 -11.53 -4.95
CA ALA A 539 16.31 -10.33 -4.62
C ALA A 539 15.91 -9.53 -5.87
N ALA A 540 16.88 -9.13 -6.70
CA ALA A 540 16.62 -8.33 -7.91
C ALA A 540 15.67 -9.03 -8.89
N GLU A 541 15.87 -10.34 -9.14
CA GLU A 541 15.00 -11.10 -10.03
C GLU A 541 13.57 -11.24 -9.47
N TRP A 542 13.40 -11.44 -8.17
CA TRP A 542 12.09 -11.55 -7.54
C TRP A 542 11.32 -10.21 -7.56
N LEU A 543 12.04 -9.10 -7.39
CA LEU A 543 11.50 -7.76 -7.54
C LEU A 543 11.09 -7.47 -8.99
N LEU A 544 11.91 -7.89 -9.96
CA LEU A 544 11.57 -7.78 -11.38
C LEU A 544 10.40 -8.71 -11.77
N GLN A 545 10.25 -9.88 -11.14
CA GLN A 545 9.03 -10.70 -11.25
C GLN A 545 7.81 -9.93 -10.74
N SER A 546 7.93 -9.24 -9.60
CA SER A 546 6.85 -8.40 -9.06
C SER A 546 6.53 -7.24 -10.01
N TYR A 547 7.54 -6.53 -10.51
CA TYR A 547 7.36 -5.50 -11.53
C TYR A 547 6.64 -6.05 -12.77
N ALA A 548 7.06 -7.21 -13.29
CA ALA A 548 6.43 -7.84 -14.45
C ALA A 548 4.94 -8.17 -14.18
N VAL A 549 4.59 -8.65 -12.98
CA VAL A 549 3.18 -8.83 -12.59
C VAL A 549 2.43 -7.50 -12.54
N TRP A 550 3.06 -6.43 -12.03
CA TRP A 550 2.45 -5.10 -12.07
C TRP A 550 2.22 -4.60 -13.50
N THR A 551 3.11 -4.90 -14.46
CA THR A 551 2.91 -4.50 -15.87
C THR A 551 1.64 -5.10 -16.51
N VAL A 552 1.17 -6.24 -16.00
CA VAL A 552 -0.11 -6.83 -16.39
C VAL A 552 -1.26 -5.89 -16.02
N MET A 553 -1.19 -5.22 -14.89
CA MET A 553 -2.23 -4.32 -14.41
C MET A 553 -2.13 -2.91 -14.99
N SER A 554 -0.96 -2.51 -15.49
CA SER A 554 -0.75 -1.16 -16.03
C SER A 554 -0.90 -1.08 -17.54
N SER A 555 -0.76 -2.20 -18.29
CA SER A 555 -0.86 -2.24 -19.75
C SER A 555 -1.64 -3.49 -20.21
N PRO A 556 -2.40 -3.45 -21.32
CA PRO A 556 -2.68 -2.28 -22.17
C PRO A 556 -3.66 -1.29 -21.56
N VAL A 557 -4.43 -1.72 -20.55
CA VAL A 557 -5.37 -0.88 -19.80
C VAL A 557 -4.90 -0.80 -18.35
N SER A 558 -4.78 0.41 -17.84
CA SER A 558 -4.44 0.65 -16.43
C SER A 558 -5.64 0.38 -15.52
N VAL A 559 -5.57 -0.72 -14.76
CA VAL A 559 -6.58 -1.10 -13.75
C VAL A 559 -6.71 -0.02 -12.68
N ALA A 560 -5.58 0.52 -12.20
CA ALA A 560 -5.56 1.56 -11.17
C ALA A 560 -6.27 2.85 -11.62
N THR A 561 -6.13 3.22 -12.90
CA THR A 561 -6.83 4.38 -13.49
C THR A 561 -8.34 4.17 -13.49
N ILE A 562 -8.80 2.97 -13.92
CA ILE A 562 -10.22 2.63 -13.94
C ILE A 562 -10.80 2.65 -12.52
N LEU A 563 -10.14 2.00 -11.56
CA LEU A 563 -10.63 1.90 -10.19
C LEU A 563 -10.71 3.25 -9.50
N SER A 564 -9.57 3.92 -9.36
CA SER A 564 -9.50 5.21 -8.65
C SER A 564 -10.31 6.31 -9.34
N GLY A 565 -10.32 6.34 -10.68
CA GLY A 565 -11.14 7.27 -11.45
C GLY A 565 -12.64 7.04 -11.25
N PHE A 566 -13.09 5.78 -11.30
CA PHE A 566 -14.48 5.44 -11.04
C PHE A 566 -14.89 5.78 -9.60
N ASP A 567 -14.09 5.40 -8.61
CA ASP A 567 -14.38 5.61 -7.19
C ASP A 567 -14.56 7.10 -6.85
N LEU A 568 -13.76 7.99 -7.47
CA LEU A 568 -13.88 9.45 -7.32
C LEU A 568 -15.16 10.02 -7.95
N CYS A 569 -15.66 9.38 -9.01
CA CYS A 569 -16.74 9.90 -9.85
C CYS A 569 -18.08 9.19 -9.62
N CYS A 570 -18.13 8.09 -8.88
CA CYS A 570 -19.35 7.31 -8.72
C CYS A 570 -20.28 7.83 -7.62
N GLU A 571 -21.58 7.65 -7.83
CA GLU A 571 -22.58 7.75 -6.77
C GLU A 571 -22.51 6.50 -5.90
N MET A 572 -21.75 6.60 -4.81
CA MET A 572 -21.61 5.51 -3.85
C MET A 572 -22.81 5.45 -2.89
N SER A 573 -23.29 4.26 -2.57
CA SER A 573 -24.26 3.97 -1.51
C SER A 573 -23.88 2.67 -0.77
N GLN A 574 -24.45 2.42 0.41
CA GLN A 574 -24.16 1.19 1.17
C GLN A 574 -25.37 0.74 1.99
N ASP A 575 -25.56 -0.57 2.14
CA ASP A 575 -26.48 -1.10 3.15
C ASP A 575 -25.97 -0.72 4.55
N GLU A 576 -26.89 -0.37 5.46
CA GLU A 576 -26.55 -0.15 6.87
C GLU A 576 -25.73 -1.36 7.38
N GLY A 577 -24.59 -1.17 8.03
CA GLY A 577 -23.81 -2.30 8.55
C GLY A 577 -23.24 -3.28 7.51
N ALA A 578 -23.30 -3.01 6.20
CA ALA A 578 -22.60 -3.78 5.15
C ALA A 578 -21.12 -3.97 5.49
N MET A 579 -20.56 -3.01 6.19
CA MET A 579 -19.13 -2.82 6.34
C MET A 579 -18.63 -3.03 7.78
N GLY A 580 -19.47 -3.54 8.68
CA GLY A 580 -19.11 -3.69 10.09
C GLY A 580 -18.89 -2.36 10.82
N SER A 581 -18.11 -2.39 11.90
CA SER A 581 -17.82 -1.22 12.76
C SER A 581 -16.54 -0.46 12.39
N ARG A 582 -15.57 -1.13 11.75
CA ARG A 582 -14.30 -0.58 11.21
C ARG A 582 -13.63 -1.66 10.34
N ASP A 583 -12.60 -1.28 9.61
CA ASP A 583 -11.77 -2.17 8.81
C ASP A 583 -11.06 -3.25 9.65
N VAL A 584 -11.65 -4.44 9.73
CA VAL A 584 -11.01 -5.61 10.30
C VAL A 584 -10.34 -6.39 9.17
N LEU A 585 -9.04 -6.68 9.30
CA LEU A 585 -8.34 -7.56 8.37
C LEU A 585 -8.86 -8.98 8.57
N ASP A 586 -9.57 -9.49 7.57
CA ASP A 586 -10.15 -10.84 7.65
C ASP A 586 -9.04 -11.90 7.61
N CYS A 587 -8.85 -12.56 8.74
CA CYS A 587 -7.98 -13.71 8.94
C CYS A 587 -8.74 -15.00 8.63
#